data_AF-A0A2N2DVS3-F1
#
_entry.id   AF-A0A2N2DVS3-F1
#
_cell.length_a   1.000
_cell.length_b   1.000
_cell.length_c   1.000
_cell.angle_alpha   90.00
_cell.angle_beta   90.00
_cell.angle_gamma   90.00
#
_symmetry.space_group_name_H-M   'P 1'
#
loop_
_entity.id
_entity.type
_entity.pdbx_description
1 polymer ?
#
loop_
_entity_poly.entity_id
_entity_poly.type
_entity_poly.pdbx_seq_one_letter_code
_entity_poly.pdbx_strand_id
1 'polypeptide(L)'
;MLYINIVLGIMLLITELVLYRLDKYSNKMVFVSFTILLVPFYSVIIFFDTRIIQSYLVFDTFELDLLSYMIFVVLLLGVNISALFMNTVKIKKARYESEYSTQFISFSFYVTAVLSILAFLVNYIRVLSIGGIEVLFINPRLYELTFGANSVINYIYFLNVPSLIFLLLKKRYGYIKKIDLLIALVLVLISIFHGIKFTIFDTVIIPALFSILSLNKSNKINLSKYFKLFTPMIGVFLVFNQFVRGSSGKLTEAFLGYILPSYVNLLYSVSIEPVSFNFVLKLFWPSLIQYPLTDISIMNPVGFMLNPKYNMPTGILIMYETFNYLGLIFIPLILMLISKFLMKNRHKNIVYMFTNTMFHYCLLFLFWSWSFTKIKYIYYVVFFILWSFSHSVITRSKKIRLFK
;
A
#
# COMPACT_ATOMS: atom_id res chain seq x y z
N MET A 1 -11.76 29.55 -14.06
CA MET A 1 -11.92 28.17 -13.53
C MET A 1 -12.21 27.14 -14.63
N LEU A 2 -13.30 27.24 -15.39
CA LEU A 2 -13.65 26.26 -16.44
C LEU A 2 -12.51 26.01 -17.45
N TYR A 3 -11.89 27.07 -17.97
CA TYR A 3 -10.76 26.96 -18.91
C TYR A 3 -9.55 26.21 -18.32
N ILE A 4 -9.21 26.49 -17.05
CA ILE A 4 -8.12 25.82 -16.34
C ILE A 4 -8.42 24.32 -16.19
N ASN A 5 -9.65 23.96 -15.82
CA ASN A 5 -10.07 22.56 -15.68
C ASN A 5 -10.03 21.79 -17.01
N ILE A 6 -10.39 22.44 -18.12
CA ILE A 6 -10.28 21.87 -19.47
C ILE A 6 -8.81 21.62 -19.83
N VAL A 7 -7.93 22.61 -19.63
CA VAL A 7 -6.49 22.47 -19.90
C VAL A 7 -5.88 21.33 -19.07
N LEU A 8 -6.20 21.24 -17.79
CA LEU A 8 -5.73 20.16 -16.92
C LEU A 8 -6.25 18.78 -17.35
N GLY A 9 -7.49 18.70 -17.82
CA GLY A 9 -8.06 17.48 -18.37
C GLY A 9 -7.32 17.01 -19.62
N ILE A 10 -7.03 17.94 -20.52
CA ILE A 10 -6.24 17.65 -21.71
C ILE A 10 -4.83 17.18 -21.32
N MET A 11 -4.17 17.86 -20.37
CA MET A 11 -2.85 17.45 -19.88
C MET A 11 -2.87 16.05 -19.24
N LEU A 12 -3.90 15.75 -18.43
CA LEU A 12 -4.09 14.41 -17.87
C LEU A 12 -4.23 13.36 -18.98
N LEU A 13 -5.12 13.60 -19.95
CA LEU A 13 -5.33 12.68 -21.07
C LEU A 13 -4.04 12.43 -21.86
N ILE A 14 -3.26 13.47 -22.13
CA ILE A 14 -1.94 13.34 -22.78
C ILE A 14 -1.01 12.47 -21.92
N THR A 15 -0.98 12.70 -20.62
CA THR A 15 -0.12 11.96 -19.67
C THR A 15 -0.52 10.48 -19.61
N GLU A 16 -1.82 10.18 -19.53
CA GLU A 16 -2.38 8.83 -19.57
C GLU A 16 -2.03 8.13 -20.90
N LEU A 17 -2.13 8.83 -22.04
CA LEU A 17 -1.75 8.29 -23.35
C LEU A 17 -0.24 7.99 -23.43
N VAL A 18 0.60 8.88 -22.91
CA VAL A 18 2.06 8.68 -22.85
C VAL A 18 2.40 7.46 -22.00
N LEU A 19 1.84 7.38 -20.79
CA LEU A 19 2.01 6.24 -19.88
C LEU A 19 1.55 4.94 -20.53
N TYR A 20 0.37 4.92 -21.14
CA TYR A 20 -0.18 3.74 -21.81
C TYR A 20 0.75 3.23 -22.92
N ARG A 21 1.29 4.14 -23.74
CA ARG A 21 2.21 3.78 -24.84
C ARG A 21 3.54 3.25 -24.33
N LEU A 22 4.09 3.85 -23.27
CA LEU A 22 5.38 3.49 -22.70
C LEU A 22 5.34 2.25 -21.83
N ASP A 23 4.18 1.96 -21.28
CA ASP A 23 3.98 0.78 -20.48
C ASP A 23 4.05 -0.48 -21.36
N LYS A 24 5.25 -1.04 -21.44
CA LYS A 24 5.51 -2.31 -22.15
C LYS A 24 5.06 -3.52 -21.35
N TYR A 25 4.49 -3.35 -20.15
CA TYR A 25 3.81 -4.43 -19.49
C TYR A 25 2.62 -4.80 -20.36
N SER A 26 2.48 -6.09 -20.62
CA SER A 26 1.35 -6.63 -21.37
C SER A 26 -0.01 -6.29 -20.76
N ASN A 27 -0.01 -5.92 -19.49
CA ASN A 27 -1.19 -5.59 -18.70
C ASN A 27 -1.30 -4.10 -18.36
N LYS A 28 -0.39 -3.29 -18.88
CA LYS A 28 -0.39 -1.84 -18.66
C LYS A 28 -0.47 -1.47 -17.17
N MET A 29 0.25 -2.19 -16.30
CA MET A 29 0.12 -2.05 -14.84
C MET A 29 0.71 -0.74 -14.32
N VAL A 30 1.78 -0.24 -14.91
CA VAL A 30 2.33 1.08 -14.56
C VAL A 30 1.32 2.15 -14.94
N PHE A 31 0.77 2.07 -16.15
CA PHE A 31 -0.33 2.91 -16.58
C PHE A 31 -1.50 2.84 -15.59
N VAL A 32 -2.07 1.64 -15.33
CA VAL A 32 -3.18 1.46 -14.39
C VAL A 32 -2.88 2.03 -13.00
N SER A 33 -1.68 1.80 -12.46
CA SER A 33 -1.27 2.35 -11.17
C SER A 33 -1.24 3.89 -11.17
N PHE A 34 -0.71 4.51 -12.22
CA PHE A 34 -0.73 5.97 -12.38
C PHE A 34 -2.12 6.51 -12.76
N THR A 35 -2.98 5.76 -13.44
CA THR A 35 -4.36 6.19 -13.73
C THR A 35 -5.20 6.23 -12.46
N ILE A 36 -5.10 5.20 -11.63
CA ILE A 36 -5.73 5.16 -10.30
C ILE A 36 -5.18 6.27 -9.40
N LEU A 37 -3.95 6.74 -9.68
CA LEU A 37 -3.39 7.92 -9.07
C LEU A 37 -4.11 9.19 -9.63
N LEU A 38 -3.89 9.51 -10.89
CA LEU A 38 -4.14 10.83 -11.44
C LEU A 38 -5.64 11.12 -11.66
N VAL A 39 -6.45 10.11 -11.99
CA VAL A 39 -7.88 10.30 -12.31
C VAL A 39 -8.70 10.71 -11.09
N PRO A 40 -8.61 10.04 -9.92
CA PRO A 40 -9.32 10.52 -8.74
C PRO A 40 -8.86 11.93 -8.31
N PHE A 41 -7.57 12.24 -8.42
CA PHE A 41 -7.07 13.57 -8.07
C PHE A 41 -7.62 14.68 -8.98
N TYR A 42 -7.66 14.44 -10.29
CA TYR A 42 -8.32 15.34 -11.24
C TYR A 42 -9.83 15.43 -11.02
N SER A 43 -10.47 14.30 -10.73
CA SER A 43 -11.90 14.24 -10.40
C SER A 43 -12.21 15.10 -9.19
N VAL A 44 -11.34 15.12 -8.18
CA VAL A 44 -11.50 15.97 -7.00
C VAL A 44 -11.39 17.44 -7.40
N ILE A 45 -10.40 17.84 -8.19
CA ILE A 45 -10.27 19.23 -8.67
C ILE A 45 -11.52 19.71 -9.43
N ILE A 46 -12.18 18.85 -10.21
CA ILE A 46 -13.40 19.21 -10.94
C ILE A 46 -14.67 19.13 -10.07
N PHE A 47 -14.85 18.01 -9.38
CA PHE A 47 -16.12 17.70 -8.71
C PHE A 47 -16.28 18.44 -7.39
N PHE A 48 -15.20 18.92 -6.75
CA PHE A 48 -15.31 19.75 -5.55
C PHE A 48 -16.01 21.09 -5.77
N ASP A 49 -16.06 21.56 -7.01
CA ASP A 49 -16.82 22.74 -7.41
C ASP A 49 -18.33 22.45 -7.56
N THR A 50 -18.79 21.24 -7.23
CA THR A 50 -20.21 20.88 -7.27
C THR A 50 -20.90 21.08 -5.92
N ARG A 51 -22.11 21.67 -5.95
CA ARG A 51 -22.99 21.89 -4.79
C ARG A 51 -23.26 20.61 -3.96
N ILE A 52 -23.19 19.44 -4.59
CA ILE A 52 -23.40 18.14 -3.93
C ILE A 52 -22.26 17.84 -2.96
N ILE A 53 -21.00 18.03 -3.37
CA ILE A 53 -19.85 17.79 -2.47
C ILE A 53 -19.79 18.87 -1.40
N GLN A 54 -20.12 20.12 -1.75
CA GLN A 54 -20.23 21.25 -0.80
C GLN A 54 -21.22 20.97 0.34
N SER A 55 -22.34 20.28 0.05
CA SER A 55 -23.34 19.92 1.07
C SER A 55 -22.85 18.93 2.14
N TYR A 56 -21.70 18.28 1.91
CA TYR A 56 -21.05 17.39 2.88
C TYR A 56 -19.88 18.07 3.61
N LEU A 57 -19.58 19.35 3.32
CA LEU A 57 -18.48 20.09 3.96
C LEU A 57 -18.98 20.78 5.25
N VAL A 58 -18.19 20.70 6.33
CA VAL A 58 -18.51 21.35 7.63
C VAL A 58 -18.06 22.82 7.66
N PHE A 59 -17.17 23.24 6.75
CA PHE A 59 -16.69 24.61 6.63
C PHE A 59 -17.11 25.22 5.29
N ASP A 60 -17.69 26.41 5.36
CA ASP A 60 -18.49 27.04 4.29
C ASP A 60 -17.69 27.97 3.37
N THR A 61 -16.36 27.92 3.41
CA THR A 61 -15.49 28.68 2.50
C THR A 61 -14.36 27.80 2.00
N PHE A 62 -14.29 27.65 0.68
CA PHE A 62 -13.24 26.92 -0.01
C PHE A 62 -12.84 27.71 -1.24
N GLU A 63 -11.56 28.05 -1.33
CA GLU A 63 -10.94 28.54 -2.55
C GLU A 63 -9.80 27.58 -2.90
N LEU A 64 -9.88 26.96 -4.09
CA LEU A 64 -8.71 26.27 -4.65
C LEU A 64 -7.62 27.30 -4.90
N ASP A 65 -6.52 27.18 -4.17
CA ASP A 65 -5.38 28.06 -4.38
C ASP A 65 -4.62 27.70 -5.67
N LEU A 66 -3.95 28.69 -6.24
CA LEU A 66 -3.11 28.51 -7.43
C LEU A 66 -2.02 27.44 -7.19
N LEU A 67 -1.59 27.26 -5.95
CA LEU A 67 -0.58 26.29 -5.53
C LEU A 67 -1.03 24.86 -5.80
N SER A 68 -2.27 24.50 -5.48
CA SER A 68 -2.84 23.17 -5.73
C SER A 68 -2.85 22.82 -7.22
N TYR A 69 -3.19 23.79 -8.07
CA TYR A 69 -3.12 23.66 -9.53
C TYR A 69 -1.68 23.48 -10.01
N MET A 70 -0.73 24.25 -9.47
CA MET A 70 0.69 24.12 -9.80
C MET A 70 1.27 22.77 -9.39
N ILE A 71 0.92 22.25 -8.21
CA ILE A 71 1.32 20.92 -7.74
C ILE A 71 0.88 19.85 -8.74
N PHE A 72 -0.37 19.92 -9.22
CA PHE A 72 -0.86 18.95 -10.20
C PHE A 72 -0.13 19.05 -11.54
N VAL A 73 0.06 20.26 -12.06
CA VAL A 73 0.80 20.51 -13.30
C VAL A 73 2.23 19.98 -13.19
N VAL A 74 2.94 20.27 -12.10
CA VAL A 74 4.32 19.81 -11.86
C VAL A 74 4.36 18.28 -11.76
N LEU A 75 3.38 17.64 -11.12
CA LEU A 75 3.28 16.17 -11.07
C LEU A 75 3.08 15.56 -12.46
N LEU A 76 2.17 16.10 -13.28
CA LEU A 76 1.95 15.64 -14.66
C LEU A 76 3.21 15.81 -15.50
N LEU A 77 3.88 16.96 -15.42
CA LEU A 77 5.16 17.20 -16.08
C LEU A 77 6.23 16.21 -15.61
N GLY A 78 6.33 15.98 -14.30
CA GLY A 78 7.23 15.00 -13.69
C GLY A 78 7.04 13.60 -14.27
N VAL A 79 5.79 13.13 -14.34
CA VAL A 79 5.45 11.83 -14.96
C VAL A 79 5.86 11.79 -16.43
N ASN A 80 5.55 12.83 -17.22
CA ASN A 80 5.90 12.89 -18.65
C ASN A 80 7.41 12.92 -18.88
N ILE A 81 8.16 13.74 -18.13
CA ILE A 81 9.63 13.80 -18.17
C ILE A 81 10.21 12.43 -17.82
N SER A 82 9.71 11.81 -16.75
CA SER A 82 10.11 10.47 -16.32
C SER A 82 9.94 9.47 -17.44
N ALA A 83 8.76 9.48 -18.07
CA ALA A 83 8.42 8.68 -19.24
C ALA A 83 9.44 8.81 -20.39
N LEU A 84 9.88 10.03 -20.70
CA LEU A 84 10.90 10.27 -21.73
C LEU A 84 12.26 9.65 -21.35
N PHE A 85 12.72 9.88 -20.11
CA PHE A 85 13.97 9.30 -19.61
C PHE A 85 13.94 7.77 -19.54
N MET A 86 12.77 7.18 -19.31
CA MET A 86 12.63 5.72 -19.23
C MET A 86 13.01 5.00 -20.52
N ASN A 87 12.90 5.64 -21.68
CA ASN A 87 13.31 5.05 -22.95
C ASN A 87 14.82 5.06 -23.16
N THR A 88 15.55 5.99 -22.53
CA THR A 88 17.00 6.14 -22.72
C THR A 88 17.81 5.23 -21.78
N VAL A 89 17.28 4.92 -20.59
CA VAL A 89 18.03 4.15 -19.58
C VAL A 89 18.07 2.65 -19.88
N LYS A 90 19.27 2.11 -20.12
CA LYS A 90 19.52 0.66 -20.27
C LYS A 90 19.82 0.00 -18.92
N ILE A 91 18.87 -0.76 -18.39
CA ILE A 91 19.05 -1.51 -17.13
C ILE A 91 19.73 -2.86 -17.41
N LYS A 92 20.82 -3.22 -16.71
CA LYS A 92 21.45 -4.56 -16.83
C LYS A 92 20.60 -5.63 -16.12
N LYS A 93 20.58 -6.85 -16.67
CA LYS A 93 19.94 -8.01 -15.99
C LYS A 93 20.78 -8.38 -14.77
N ALA A 94 20.13 -8.71 -13.66
CA ALA A 94 20.80 -9.30 -12.50
C ALA A 94 21.41 -10.66 -12.87
N ARG A 95 22.62 -10.93 -12.36
CA ARG A 95 23.43 -12.11 -12.73
C ARG A 95 22.93 -13.42 -12.12
N TYR A 96 22.22 -13.38 -10.98
CA TYR A 96 21.90 -14.57 -10.22
C TYR A 96 20.42 -14.94 -10.33
N GLU A 97 20.14 -16.20 -10.66
CA GLU A 97 18.83 -16.83 -10.53
C GLU A 97 18.86 -17.80 -9.35
N SER A 98 17.87 -17.71 -8.47
CA SER A 98 17.73 -18.64 -7.35
C SER A 98 16.54 -19.56 -7.60
N GLU A 99 16.83 -20.84 -7.68
CA GLU A 99 15.81 -21.87 -7.56
C GLU A 99 15.66 -22.27 -6.09
N TYR A 100 14.42 -22.46 -5.67
CA TYR A 100 14.09 -22.84 -4.30
C TYR A 100 13.46 -24.23 -4.30
N SER A 101 13.90 -25.10 -3.40
CA SER A 101 13.32 -26.44 -3.31
C SER A 101 11.87 -26.38 -2.80
N THR A 102 11.03 -27.27 -3.33
CA THR A 102 9.61 -27.38 -2.93
C THR A 102 9.44 -27.68 -1.43
N GLN A 103 10.38 -28.45 -0.87
CA GLN A 103 10.44 -28.76 0.55
C GLN A 103 10.70 -27.51 1.39
N PHE A 104 11.65 -26.65 0.97
CA PHE A 104 11.96 -25.42 1.70
C PHE A 104 10.80 -24.43 1.66
N ILE A 105 10.14 -24.29 0.51
CA ILE A 105 8.92 -23.46 0.38
C ILE A 105 7.80 -24.01 1.26
N SER A 106 7.60 -25.33 1.27
CA SER A 106 6.56 -25.98 2.07
C SER A 106 6.80 -25.81 3.57
N PHE A 107 8.03 -26.02 4.03
CA PHE A 107 8.44 -25.75 5.41
C PHE A 107 8.16 -24.29 5.78
N SER A 108 8.58 -23.35 4.92
CA SER A 108 8.40 -21.92 5.15
C SER A 108 6.94 -21.52 5.24
N PHE A 109 6.07 -22.08 4.37
CA PHE A 109 4.63 -21.88 4.43
C PHE A 109 4.05 -22.30 5.79
N TYR A 110 4.32 -23.52 6.25
CA TYR A 110 3.76 -24.02 7.51
C TYR A 110 4.31 -23.28 8.73
N VAL A 111 5.62 -23.03 8.78
CA VAL A 111 6.24 -22.31 9.91
C VAL A 111 5.67 -20.89 10.02
N THR A 112 5.62 -20.15 8.91
CA THR A 112 5.05 -18.79 8.93
C THR A 112 3.55 -18.78 9.25
N ALA A 113 2.79 -19.77 8.76
CA ALA A 113 1.37 -19.90 9.07
C ALA A 113 1.13 -20.15 10.56
N VAL A 114 1.82 -21.14 11.14
CA VAL A 114 1.69 -21.50 12.55
C VAL A 114 2.09 -20.34 13.45
N LEU A 115 3.22 -19.69 13.17
CA LEU A 115 3.67 -18.53 13.94
C LEU A 115 2.65 -17.38 13.88
N SER A 116 2.10 -17.10 12.70
CA SER A 116 1.06 -16.07 12.54
C SER A 116 -0.22 -16.40 13.32
N ILE A 117 -0.67 -17.65 13.29
CA ILE A 117 -1.86 -18.12 14.03
C ILE A 117 -1.60 -18.04 15.54
N LEU A 118 -0.44 -18.48 16.03
CA LEU A 118 -0.09 -18.39 17.44
C LEU A 118 -0.02 -16.93 17.91
N ALA A 119 0.60 -16.05 17.11
CA ALA A 119 0.64 -14.62 17.41
C ALA A 119 -0.76 -13.99 17.43
N PHE A 120 -1.64 -14.38 16.50
CA PHE A 120 -3.04 -14.00 16.53
C PHE A 120 -3.71 -14.41 17.84
N LEU A 121 -3.56 -15.67 18.27
CA LEU A 121 -4.15 -16.16 19.52
C LEU A 121 -3.65 -15.36 20.74
N VAL A 122 -2.35 -15.06 20.81
CA VAL A 122 -1.74 -14.25 21.88
C VAL A 122 -2.28 -12.81 21.87
N ASN A 123 -2.46 -12.20 20.69
CA ASN A 123 -3.10 -10.88 20.57
C ASN A 123 -4.58 -10.95 20.99
N TYR A 124 -5.29 -11.99 20.57
CA TYR A 124 -6.74 -12.12 20.79
C TYR A 124 -7.08 -12.43 22.26
N ILE A 125 -6.27 -13.21 22.97
CA ILE A 125 -6.43 -13.46 24.42
C ILE A 125 -6.43 -12.15 25.21
N ARG A 126 -5.58 -11.17 24.82
CA ARG A 126 -5.57 -9.84 25.45
C ARG A 126 -6.82 -9.02 25.14
N VAL A 127 -7.40 -9.19 23.96
CA VAL A 127 -8.67 -8.56 23.63
C VAL A 127 -9.82 -9.21 24.40
N LEU A 128 -9.78 -10.54 24.59
CA LEU A 128 -10.78 -11.25 25.38
C LEU A 128 -10.86 -10.72 26.83
N SER A 129 -9.74 -10.31 27.43
CA SER A 129 -9.74 -9.78 28.80
C SER A 129 -10.42 -8.42 28.97
N ILE A 130 -10.74 -7.72 27.88
CA ILE A 130 -11.41 -6.40 27.92
C ILE A 130 -12.84 -6.41 27.33
N GLY A 131 -13.38 -7.59 27.02
CA GLY A 131 -14.72 -7.75 26.42
C GLY A 131 -14.73 -8.39 25.03
N GLY A 132 -13.58 -8.82 24.49
CA GLY A 132 -13.54 -9.62 23.27
C GLY A 132 -13.88 -8.85 22.00
N ILE A 133 -14.50 -9.54 21.03
CA ILE A 133 -14.82 -8.97 19.72
C ILE A 133 -15.84 -7.83 19.78
N GLU A 134 -16.69 -7.80 20.81
CA GLU A 134 -17.70 -6.74 21.00
C GLU A 134 -17.04 -5.36 21.14
N VAL A 135 -15.85 -5.30 21.75
CA VAL A 135 -15.06 -4.07 21.88
C VAL A 135 -14.70 -3.49 20.52
N LEU A 136 -14.56 -4.31 19.46
CA LEU A 136 -14.31 -3.80 18.10
C LEU A 136 -15.44 -2.89 17.63
N PHE A 137 -16.69 -3.19 17.99
CA PHE A 137 -17.86 -2.43 17.57
C PHE A 137 -18.18 -1.27 18.51
N ILE A 138 -17.94 -1.44 19.81
CA ILE A 138 -18.26 -0.43 20.83
C ILE A 138 -17.13 0.61 20.96
N ASN A 139 -15.88 0.15 20.99
CA ASN A 139 -14.69 1.01 21.11
C ASN A 139 -13.52 0.49 20.25
N PRO A 140 -13.58 0.68 18.92
CA PRO A 140 -12.59 0.13 17.99
C PRO A 140 -11.16 0.61 18.26
N ARG A 141 -10.97 1.80 18.85
CA ARG A 141 -9.63 2.29 19.14
C ARG A 141 -8.99 1.55 20.32
N LEU A 142 -9.77 1.31 21.37
CA LEU A 142 -9.33 0.48 22.50
C LEU A 142 -9.02 -0.95 22.02
N TYR A 143 -9.87 -1.52 21.16
CA TYR A 143 -9.62 -2.83 20.56
C TYR A 143 -8.27 -2.87 19.82
N GLU A 144 -8.02 -1.92 18.90
CA GLU A 144 -6.78 -1.86 18.13
C GLU A 144 -5.53 -1.74 19.00
N LEU A 145 -5.59 -0.88 20.02
CA LEU A 145 -4.48 -0.68 20.96
C LEU A 145 -4.19 -1.93 21.77
N THR A 146 -5.23 -2.62 22.25
CA THR A 146 -5.09 -3.84 23.05
C THR A 146 -4.61 -5.02 22.20
N PHE A 147 -5.20 -5.22 21.02
CA PHE A 147 -4.77 -6.26 20.08
C PHE A 147 -3.31 -6.06 19.69
N GLY A 148 -2.93 -4.81 19.38
CA GLY A 148 -1.61 -4.45 18.90
C GLY A 148 -0.59 -4.05 19.97
N ALA A 149 -0.89 -4.24 21.26
CA ALA A 149 -0.09 -3.71 22.36
C ALA A 149 1.37 -4.22 22.38
N ASN A 150 1.64 -5.39 21.78
CA ASN A 150 2.99 -5.93 21.67
C ASN A 150 3.43 -5.89 20.20
N SER A 151 4.38 -5.01 19.90
CA SER A 151 4.89 -4.80 18.55
C SER A 151 5.52 -6.07 17.96
N VAL A 152 6.33 -6.80 18.73
CA VAL A 152 7.01 -8.04 18.29
C VAL A 152 5.98 -9.09 17.89
N ILE A 153 4.98 -9.35 18.74
CA ILE A 153 3.92 -10.30 18.43
C ILE A 153 3.13 -9.85 17.19
N ASN A 154 2.90 -8.54 17.01
CA ASN A 154 2.27 -8.02 15.81
C ASN A 154 3.09 -8.28 14.52
N TYR A 155 4.42 -8.14 14.56
CA TYR A 155 5.24 -8.47 13.40
C TYR A 155 5.24 -9.97 13.09
N ILE A 156 5.19 -10.83 14.11
CA ILE A 156 5.01 -12.28 13.92
C ILE A 156 3.62 -12.57 13.33
N TYR A 157 2.57 -11.89 13.81
CA TYR A 157 1.22 -11.99 13.28
C TYR A 157 1.18 -11.65 11.78
N PHE A 158 1.92 -10.63 11.35
CA PHE A 158 2.02 -10.23 9.95
C PHE A 158 2.68 -11.26 9.02
N LEU A 159 3.21 -12.37 9.54
CA LEU A 159 3.69 -13.51 8.73
C LEU A 159 2.56 -14.20 7.94
N ASN A 160 1.29 -13.88 8.19
CA ASN A 160 0.16 -14.30 7.35
C ASN A 160 0.35 -13.92 5.87
N VAL A 161 0.83 -12.70 5.58
CA VAL A 161 1.08 -12.25 4.20
C VAL A 161 2.20 -13.08 3.54
N PRO A 162 3.43 -13.17 4.10
CA PRO A 162 4.45 -14.08 3.59
C PRO A 162 4.01 -15.54 3.41
N SER A 163 3.22 -16.07 4.35
CA SER A 163 2.70 -17.44 4.25
C SER A 163 1.81 -17.62 3.00
N LEU A 164 0.91 -16.68 2.73
CA LEU A 164 0.08 -16.70 1.51
C LEU A 164 0.93 -16.58 0.22
N ILE A 165 2.04 -15.84 0.26
CA ILE A 165 3.01 -15.79 -0.84
C ILE A 165 3.67 -17.15 -1.05
N PHE A 166 4.09 -17.84 0.02
CA PHE A 166 4.64 -19.19 -0.08
C PHE A 166 3.63 -20.21 -0.60
N LEU A 167 2.36 -20.12 -0.22
CA LEU A 167 1.29 -20.95 -0.77
C LEU A 167 1.17 -20.79 -2.30
N LEU A 168 1.22 -19.56 -2.79
CA LEU A 168 1.17 -19.29 -4.23
C LEU A 168 2.39 -19.85 -4.96
N LEU A 169 3.55 -19.86 -4.32
CA LEU A 169 4.74 -20.54 -4.85
C LEU A 169 4.57 -22.07 -4.85
N LYS A 170 4.03 -22.67 -3.78
CA LYS A 170 3.67 -24.10 -3.75
C LYS A 170 2.73 -24.45 -4.91
N LYS A 171 1.72 -23.60 -5.19
CA LYS A 171 0.83 -23.73 -6.35
C LYS A 171 1.59 -23.80 -7.66
N ARG A 172 2.54 -22.88 -7.86
CA ARG A 172 3.34 -22.78 -9.09
C ARG A 172 4.16 -24.06 -9.34
N TYR A 173 4.63 -24.72 -8.28
CA TYR A 173 5.34 -26.00 -8.38
C TYR A 173 4.42 -27.22 -8.42
N GLY A 174 3.09 -27.03 -8.55
CA GLY A 174 2.13 -28.13 -8.69
C GLY A 174 1.79 -28.88 -7.40
N TYR A 175 2.16 -28.35 -6.23
CA TYR A 175 2.01 -29.07 -4.96
C TYR A 175 1.10 -28.30 -3.99
N ILE A 176 -0.21 -28.49 -4.08
CA ILE A 176 -1.19 -27.97 -3.11
C ILE A 176 -2.06 -29.09 -2.57
N LYS A 177 -2.20 -29.12 -1.24
CA LYS A 177 -3.12 -30.01 -0.53
C LYS A 177 -4.37 -29.24 -0.08
N LYS A 178 -5.48 -29.94 0.16
CA LYS A 178 -6.71 -29.34 0.73
C LYS A 178 -6.44 -28.62 2.05
N ILE A 179 -5.60 -29.19 2.91
CA ILE A 179 -5.20 -28.57 4.19
C ILE A 179 -4.50 -27.22 4.00
N ASP A 180 -3.74 -27.05 2.90
CA ASP A 180 -3.05 -25.79 2.61
C ASP A 180 -4.07 -24.67 2.33
N LEU A 181 -5.17 -24.99 1.65
CA LEU A 181 -6.26 -24.07 1.37
C LEU A 181 -7.05 -23.72 2.64
N LEU A 182 -7.25 -24.67 3.54
CA LEU A 182 -7.88 -24.43 4.84
C LEU A 182 -7.02 -23.47 5.68
N ILE A 183 -5.71 -23.70 5.77
CA ILE A 183 -4.78 -22.79 6.45
C ILE A 183 -4.82 -21.41 5.81
N ALA A 184 -4.83 -21.33 4.47
CA ALA A 184 -4.92 -20.05 3.77
C ALA A 184 -6.18 -19.27 4.11
N LEU A 185 -7.33 -19.97 4.16
CA LEU A 185 -8.61 -19.38 4.56
C LEU A 185 -8.52 -18.84 5.99
N VAL A 186 -7.97 -19.62 6.93
CA VAL A 186 -7.75 -19.17 8.31
C VAL A 186 -6.87 -17.92 8.36
N LEU A 187 -5.75 -17.88 7.62
CA LEU A 187 -4.85 -16.72 7.57
C LEU A 187 -5.53 -15.43 7.05
N VAL A 188 -6.45 -15.57 6.10
CA VAL A 188 -7.27 -14.44 5.63
C VAL A 188 -8.30 -14.04 6.69
N LEU A 189 -8.98 -15.01 7.33
CA LEU A 189 -9.99 -14.73 8.34
C LEU A 189 -9.40 -14.03 9.58
N ILE A 190 -8.23 -14.46 10.09
CA ILE A 190 -7.58 -13.80 11.23
C ILE A 190 -7.18 -12.35 10.92
N SER A 191 -7.09 -11.96 9.64
CA SER A 191 -6.80 -10.58 9.22
C SER A 191 -7.93 -9.60 9.53
N ILE A 192 -9.16 -10.11 9.61
CA ILE A 192 -10.37 -9.35 9.95
C ILE A 192 -10.33 -8.90 11.41
N PHE A 193 -9.76 -9.72 12.30
CA PHE A 193 -9.69 -9.49 13.73
C PHE A 193 -8.59 -8.51 14.15
N HIS A 194 -7.77 -7.95 13.25
CA HIS A 194 -6.78 -6.95 13.66
C HIS A 194 -7.42 -5.58 13.99
N GLY A 195 -8.65 -5.33 13.56
CA GLY A 195 -9.32 -4.04 13.73
C GLY A 195 -8.84 -2.92 12.79
N ILE A 196 -7.72 -3.11 12.09
CA ILE A 196 -7.20 -2.17 11.08
C ILE A 196 -7.54 -2.69 9.68
N LYS A 197 -8.49 -2.07 8.98
CA LYS A 197 -8.94 -2.52 7.63
C LYS A 197 -7.85 -2.74 6.58
N PHE A 198 -6.71 -2.03 6.67
CA PHE A 198 -5.59 -2.23 5.76
C PHE A 198 -4.93 -3.60 5.89
N THR A 199 -5.02 -4.28 7.04
CA THR A 199 -4.46 -5.64 7.17
C THR A 199 -5.23 -6.67 6.36
N ILE A 200 -6.55 -6.49 6.20
CA ILE A 200 -7.37 -7.31 5.29
C ILE A 200 -6.97 -7.05 3.83
N PHE A 201 -6.67 -5.79 3.49
CA PHE A 201 -6.16 -5.44 2.17
C PHE A 201 -4.77 -6.03 1.91
N ASP A 202 -3.88 -5.99 2.90
CA ASP A 202 -2.55 -6.59 2.79
C ASP A 202 -2.64 -8.11 2.54
N THR A 203 -3.50 -8.84 3.27
CA THR A 203 -3.61 -10.31 3.16
C THR A 203 -4.25 -10.79 1.87
N VAL A 204 -5.02 -9.96 1.17
CA VAL A 204 -5.66 -10.40 -0.09
C VAL A 204 -5.04 -9.72 -1.31
N ILE A 205 -4.81 -8.40 -1.29
CA ILE A 205 -4.31 -7.67 -2.46
C ILE A 205 -2.83 -7.98 -2.71
N ILE A 206 -1.98 -8.06 -1.68
CA ILE A 206 -0.56 -8.35 -1.90
C ILE A 206 -0.38 -9.75 -2.52
N PRO A 207 -0.96 -10.85 -1.98
CA PRO A 207 -0.88 -12.16 -2.62
C PRO A 207 -1.51 -12.19 -4.01
N ALA A 208 -2.62 -11.49 -4.24
CA ALA A 208 -3.22 -11.39 -5.56
C ALA A 208 -2.24 -10.75 -6.56
N LEU A 209 -1.74 -9.54 -6.26
CA LEU A 209 -0.75 -8.86 -7.10
C LEU A 209 0.50 -9.71 -7.30
N PHE A 210 0.95 -10.47 -6.30
CA PHE A 210 2.08 -11.39 -6.44
C PHE A 210 1.79 -12.49 -7.47
N SER A 211 0.63 -13.14 -7.38
CA SER A 211 0.22 -14.16 -8.34
C SER A 211 0.21 -13.62 -9.76
N ILE A 212 -0.25 -12.38 -9.90
CA ILE A 212 -0.47 -11.71 -11.18
C ILE A 212 0.84 -11.25 -11.82
N LEU A 213 1.63 -10.48 -11.06
CA LEU A 213 2.83 -9.81 -11.55
C LEU A 213 4.01 -10.77 -11.67
N SER A 214 4.04 -11.81 -10.82
CA SER A 214 5.23 -12.62 -10.61
C SER A 214 5.06 -14.08 -11.01
N LEU A 215 3.85 -14.65 -10.97
CA LEU A 215 3.62 -16.07 -11.30
C LEU A 215 3.03 -16.29 -12.70
N ASN A 216 2.24 -15.36 -13.24
CA ASN A 216 1.75 -15.49 -14.61
C ASN A 216 2.87 -15.30 -15.63
N LYS A 217 3.25 -16.40 -16.30
CA LYS A 217 4.10 -16.38 -17.50
C LYS A 217 3.37 -15.84 -18.72
N SER A 218 2.05 -16.06 -18.77
CA SER A 218 1.18 -15.47 -19.79
C SER A 218 1.05 -13.99 -19.52
N ASN A 219 1.39 -13.22 -20.53
CA ASN A 219 1.27 -11.77 -20.53
C ASN A 219 -0.21 -11.30 -20.53
N LYS A 220 -1.21 -12.18 -20.66
CA LYS A 220 -2.63 -11.79 -20.67
C LYS A 220 -3.27 -11.95 -19.29
N ILE A 221 -3.65 -10.83 -18.68
CA ILE A 221 -4.50 -10.81 -17.48
C ILE A 221 -5.96 -11.07 -17.86
N ASN A 222 -6.60 -12.00 -17.15
CA ASN A 222 -8.05 -12.15 -17.17
C ASN A 222 -8.67 -11.23 -16.11
N LEU A 223 -9.04 -10.00 -16.51
CA LEU A 223 -9.67 -8.96 -15.67
C LEU A 223 -10.90 -9.45 -14.91
N SER A 224 -11.67 -10.40 -15.46
CA SER A 224 -12.84 -10.98 -14.77
C SER A 224 -12.47 -11.67 -13.45
N LYS A 225 -11.29 -12.29 -13.35
CA LYS A 225 -10.81 -12.89 -12.10
C LYS A 225 -10.47 -11.85 -11.02
N TYR A 226 -10.21 -10.60 -11.41
CA TYR A 226 -9.85 -9.50 -10.53
C TYR A 226 -11.10 -8.94 -9.90
N PHE A 227 -12.09 -8.61 -10.73
CA PHE A 227 -13.39 -8.16 -10.23
C PHE A 227 -13.97 -9.19 -9.27
N LYS A 228 -13.91 -10.49 -9.59
CA LYS A 228 -14.37 -11.55 -8.68
C LYS A 228 -13.63 -11.60 -7.33
N LEU A 229 -12.36 -11.20 -7.27
CA LEU A 229 -11.59 -11.15 -6.02
C LEU A 229 -11.82 -9.84 -5.25
N PHE A 230 -11.89 -8.70 -5.96
CA PHE A 230 -12.04 -7.38 -5.36
C PHE A 230 -13.47 -7.10 -4.87
N THR A 231 -14.51 -7.62 -5.55
CA THR A 231 -15.90 -7.37 -5.16
C THR A 231 -16.23 -7.82 -3.73
N PRO A 232 -15.89 -9.06 -3.30
CA PRO A 232 -16.10 -9.47 -1.91
C PRO A 232 -15.31 -8.62 -0.91
N MET A 233 -14.10 -8.18 -1.27
CA MET A 233 -13.28 -7.31 -0.41
C MET A 233 -13.89 -5.93 -0.22
N ILE A 234 -14.42 -5.35 -1.30
CA ILE A 234 -15.18 -4.09 -1.24
C ILE A 234 -16.40 -4.29 -0.33
N GLY A 235 -17.10 -5.43 -0.45
CA GLY A 235 -18.19 -5.79 0.46
C GLY A 235 -17.76 -5.81 1.93
N VAL A 236 -16.70 -6.54 2.28
CA VAL A 236 -16.15 -6.58 3.66
C VAL A 236 -15.72 -5.19 4.13
N PHE A 237 -15.10 -4.39 3.27
CA PHE A 237 -14.71 -3.02 3.59
C PHE A 237 -15.92 -2.13 3.86
N LEU A 238 -16.96 -2.20 3.05
CA LEU A 238 -18.19 -1.43 3.22
C LEU A 238 -18.90 -1.80 4.52
N VAL A 239 -19.07 -3.10 4.79
CA VAL A 239 -19.62 -3.63 6.05
C VAL A 239 -18.79 -3.14 7.24
N PHE A 240 -17.47 -3.25 7.19
CA PHE A 240 -16.60 -2.77 8.26
C PHE A 240 -16.77 -1.27 8.51
N ASN A 241 -16.79 -0.43 7.46
CA ASN A 241 -16.97 1.01 7.65
C ASN A 241 -18.36 1.34 8.21
N GLN A 242 -19.41 0.63 7.79
CA GLN A 242 -20.77 0.83 8.31
C GLN A 242 -20.88 0.50 9.80
N PHE A 243 -20.38 -0.66 10.23
CA PHE A 243 -20.60 -1.16 11.60
C PHE A 243 -19.53 -0.76 12.61
N VAL A 244 -18.30 -0.45 12.18
CA VAL A 244 -17.18 -0.17 13.08
C VAL A 244 -16.81 1.31 13.11
N ARG A 245 -17.08 2.07 12.03
CA ARG A 245 -16.52 3.42 11.85
C ARG A 245 -17.52 4.52 11.48
N GLY A 246 -18.74 4.18 11.08
CA GLY A 246 -19.77 5.16 10.69
C GLY A 246 -20.36 5.85 11.92
N SER A 247 -20.34 7.20 11.93
CA SER A 247 -20.91 8.02 13.01
C SER A 247 -22.43 8.21 12.91
N SER A 248 -23.07 7.76 11.82
CA SER A 248 -24.48 8.06 11.50
C SER A 248 -25.25 6.90 10.86
N GLY A 249 -24.66 5.70 10.76
CA GLY A 249 -25.26 4.54 10.08
C GLY A 249 -25.38 4.68 8.55
N LYS A 250 -25.02 5.83 7.97
CA LYS A 250 -25.04 6.06 6.52
C LYS A 250 -23.72 5.61 5.89
N LEU A 251 -23.78 4.55 5.08
CA LEU A 251 -22.64 3.96 4.39
C LEU A 251 -21.89 4.97 3.51
N THR A 252 -22.62 5.88 2.86
CA THR A 252 -22.05 6.91 1.98
C THR A 252 -21.18 7.90 2.74
N GLU A 253 -21.64 8.40 3.89
CA GLU A 253 -20.87 9.31 4.76
C GLU A 253 -19.64 8.59 5.35
N ALA A 254 -19.76 7.32 5.74
CA ALA A 254 -18.64 6.53 6.26
C ALA A 254 -17.58 6.22 5.18
N PHE A 255 -18.01 6.00 3.92
CA PHE A 255 -17.13 5.72 2.79
C PHE A 255 -16.46 7.00 2.28
N LEU A 256 -17.24 8.05 2.04
CA LEU A 256 -16.74 9.35 1.59
C LEU A 256 -15.89 10.02 2.67
N GLY A 257 -16.32 10.01 3.93
CA GLY A 257 -15.55 10.53 5.06
C GLY A 257 -14.23 9.79 5.34
N TYR A 258 -13.91 8.73 4.59
CA TYR A 258 -12.62 8.05 4.68
C TYR A 258 -11.74 8.25 3.44
N ILE A 259 -12.35 8.29 2.27
CA ILE A 259 -11.65 8.41 0.99
C ILE A 259 -11.44 9.88 0.62
N LEU A 260 -12.46 10.69 0.86
CA LEU A 260 -12.53 12.09 0.48
C LEU A 260 -11.57 12.98 1.28
N PRO A 261 -11.35 12.82 2.60
CA PRO A 261 -10.39 13.64 3.33
C PRO A 261 -8.97 13.56 2.77
N SER A 262 -8.52 12.38 2.34
CA SER A 262 -7.23 12.30 1.65
C SER A 262 -7.22 13.17 0.39
N TYR A 263 -8.27 13.14 -0.42
CA TYR A 263 -8.32 14.00 -1.61
C TYR A 263 -8.40 15.50 -1.31
N VAL A 264 -9.10 15.89 -0.25
CA VAL A 264 -9.29 17.30 0.11
C VAL A 264 -8.09 17.88 0.87
N ASN A 265 -7.45 17.09 1.74
CA ASN A 265 -6.30 17.53 2.52
C ASN A 265 -5.08 17.87 1.67
N LEU A 266 -4.99 17.35 0.44
CA LEU A 266 -3.95 17.74 -0.51
C LEU A 266 -4.21 19.12 -1.14
N LEU A 267 -5.48 19.51 -1.26
CA LEU A 267 -5.93 20.78 -1.80
C LEU A 267 -6.09 21.86 -0.72
N TYR A 268 -5.86 21.49 0.54
CA TYR A 268 -6.03 22.34 1.68
C TYR A 268 -4.68 22.46 2.42
N SER A 269 -4.21 23.67 2.67
CA SER A 269 -3.10 23.90 3.59
C SER A 269 -3.57 23.73 5.03
N VAL A 270 -3.79 22.48 5.50
CA VAL A 270 -4.01 22.27 6.94
C VAL A 270 -2.65 22.58 7.51
N SER A 271 -2.51 23.71 8.18
CA SER A 271 -1.25 24.12 8.81
C SER A 271 -0.93 23.19 9.97
N ILE A 272 -0.57 21.96 9.63
CA ILE A 272 0.23 21.08 10.45
C ILE A 272 1.66 21.47 10.04
N GLU A 273 2.50 21.82 11.00
CA GLU A 273 3.90 22.13 10.72
C GLU A 273 4.48 21.10 9.72
N PRO A 274 5.13 21.55 8.63
CA PRO A 274 5.55 20.67 7.56
C PRO A 274 6.37 19.53 8.15
N VAL A 275 6.06 18.29 7.75
CA VAL A 275 6.82 17.12 8.20
C VAL A 275 8.22 17.22 7.61
N SER A 276 9.13 17.84 8.37
CA SER A 276 10.50 18.06 7.93
C SER A 276 11.20 16.74 7.63
N PHE A 277 12.19 16.78 6.72
CA PHE A 277 13.05 15.68 6.29
C PHE A 277 13.62 14.82 7.43
N ASN A 278 13.63 15.38 8.64
CA ASN A 278 13.90 14.69 9.89
C ASN A 278 13.09 13.39 10.05
N PHE A 279 11.86 13.26 9.53
CA PHE A 279 11.09 12.02 9.66
C PHE A 279 11.67 10.83 8.87
N VAL A 280 12.26 11.08 7.68
CA VAL A 280 12.91 10.01 6.90
C VAL A 280 14.24 9.62 7.54
N LEU A 281 15.01 10.59 8.05
CA LEU A 281 16.22 10.31 8.83
C LEU A 281 15.90 9.57 10.15
N LYS A 282 14.76 9.86 10.80
CA LYS A 282 14.28 9.12 11.99
C LYS A 282 14.06 7.63 11.72
N LEU A 283 13.73 7.22 10.49
CA LEU A 283 13.58 5.80 10.13
C LEU A 283 14.93 5.07 10.09
N PHE A 284 16.02 5.77 9.80
CA PHE A 284 17.36 5.19 9.69
C PHE A 284 18.21 5.41 10.94
N TRP A 285 17.90 6.45 11.74
CA TRP A 285 18.65 6.78 12.95
C TRP A 285 17.76 7.35 14.08
N PRO A 286 17.03 6.48 14.80
CA PRO A 286 16.03 6.89 15.80
C PRO A 286 16.60 7.67 16.99
N SER A 287 17.90 7.51 17.28
CA SER A 287 18.56 8.05 18.48
C SER A 287 19.11 9.46 18.34
N LEU A 288 19.15 10.05 17.14
CA LEU A 288 19.79 11.37 16.90
C LEU A 288 18.86 12.57 17.09
N ILE A 289 17.59 12.39 17.46
CA ILE A 289 16.62 13.49 17.55
C ILE A 289 15.77 13.34 18.81
N GLN A 290 15.92 14.29 19.76
CA GLN A 290 15.09 14.38 20.96
C GLN A 290 13.61 14.56 20.58
N TYR A 291 12.74 13.84 21.28
CA TYR A 291 11.30 13.83 21.07
C TYR A 291 10.67 15.18 21.44
N PRO A 292 9.93 15.87 20.56
CA PRO A 292 8.73 16.57 20.97
C PRO A 292 7.58 15.57 20.82
N LEU A 293 7.35 14.78 21.88
CA LEU A 293 6.06 14.09 22.08
C LEU A 293 5.05 15.01 22.79
N THR A 294 5.35 16.31 22.89
CA THR A 294 4.43 17.31 23.40
C THR A 294 3.48 17.68 22.28
N ASP A 295 2.25 17.19 22.41
CA ASP A 295 1.03 17.71 21.83
C ASP A 295 1.21 18.37 20.46
N ILE A 296 0.92 17.61 19.41
CA ILE A 296 0.32 18.23 18.22
C ILE A 296 -1.06 18.71 18.70
N SER A 297 -1.08 19.80 19.47
CA SER A 297 -2.24 20.63 19.62
C SER A 297 -2.57 21.02 18.19
N ILE A 298 -3.72 20.55 17.70
CA ILE A 298 -4.28 21.03 16.44
C ILE A 298 -4.67 22.47 16.78
N MET A 299 -3.70 23.39 16.74
CA MET A 299 -3.95 24.82 16.86
C MET A 299 -4.92 25.14 15.75
N ASN A 300 -6.16 25.43 16.12
CA ASN A 300 -7.29 25.79 15.28
C ASN A 300 -7.26 25.14 13.89
N PRO A 301 -7.93 23.99 13.67
CA PRO A 301 -8.00 23.39 12.35
C PRO A 301 -8.72 24.35 11.42
N VAL A 302 -7.97 25.18 10.71
CA VAL A 302 -8.44 25.76 9.46
C VAL A 302 -8.36 24.59 8.50
N GLY A 303 -9.50 24.18 7.91
CA GLY A 303 -9.56 23.17 6.86
C GLY A 303 -10.58 22.08 6.97
N PHE A 304 -10.69 21.31 5.88
CA PHE A 304 -11.69 20.27 5.71
C PHE A 304 -11.59 19.21 6.80
N MET A 305 -12.66 19.09 7.58
CA MET A 305 -12.77 18.08 8.62
C MET A 305 -14.12 17.37 8.50
N LEU A 306 -14.24 16.45 7.54
CA LEU A 306 -15.39 15.54 7.45
C LEU A 306 -15.48 14.60 8.66
N ASN A 307 -14.35 14.35 9.31
CA ASN A 307 -14.27 13.59 10.56
C ASN A 307 -13.05 14.06 11.39
N PRO A 308 -13.25 14.68 12.57
CA PRO A 308 -12.15 15.09 13.46
C PRO A 308 -11.23 13.94 13.88
N LYS A 309 -11.70 12.69 13.78
CA LYS A 309 -10.91 11.50 14.13
C LYS A 309 -9.95 11.05 13.03
N TYR A 310 -10.03 11.58 11.79
CA TYR A 310 -9.30 11.03 10.62
C TYR A 310 -8.76 12.07 9.64
N ASN A 311 -8.34 13.24 10.12
CA ASN A 311 -7.59 14.17 9.29
C ASN A 311 -6.15 13.63 9.07
N MET A 312 -5.85 13.05 7.90
CA MET A 312 -4.52 12.53 7.56
C MET A 312 -3.95 13.26 6.34
N PRO A 313 -2.68 13.70 6.38
CA PRO A 313 -2.01 14.22 5.18
C PRO A 313 -1.87 13.11 4.13
N THR A 314 -1.92 13.49 2.85
CA THR A 314 -1.72 12.51 1.77
C THR A 314 -0.26 12.14 1.60
N GLY A 315 0.00 10.98 0.99
CA GLY A 315 1.35 10.61 0.57
C GLY A 315 1.99 11.65 -0.35
N ILE A 316 1.21 12.26 -1.25
CA ILE A 316 1.68 13.32 -2.17
C ILE A 316 2.00 14.61 -1.42
N LEU A 317 1.16 15.01 -0.46
CA LEU A 317 1.41 16.19 0.37
C LEU A 317 2.69 15.99 1.21
N ILE A 318 2.86 14.83 1.83
CA ILE A 318 4.09 14.49 2.57
C ILE A 318 5.30 14.53 1.63
N MET A 319 5.18 14.01 0.41
CA MET A 319 6.26 14.06 -0.58
C MET A 319 6.60 15.49 -0.99
N TYR A 320 5.60 16.34 -1.20
CA TYR A 320 5.78 17.77 -1.48
C TYR A 320 6.41 18.49 -0.28
N GLU A 321 5.94 18.28 0.95
CA GLU A 321 6.53 18.87 2.15
C GLU A 321 7.99 18.42 2.35
N THR A 322 8.30 17.16 2.04
CA THR A 322 9.64 16.60 2.22
C THR A 322 10.62 17.06 1.12
N PHE A 323 10.19 17.09 -0.14
CA PHE A 323 11.08 17.26 -1.30
C PHE A 323 10.74 18.47 -2.19
N ASN A 324 9.72 19.25 -1.83
CA ASN A 324 9.16 20.37 -2.60
C ASN A 324 8.78 19.95 -4.04
N TYR A 325 8.65 20.91 -4.96
CA TYR A 325 8.38 20.66 -6.37
C TYR A 325 9.39 19.72 -7.04
N LEU A 326 10.64 19.67 -6.56
CA LEU A 326 11.64 18.74 -7.05
C LEU A 326 11.22 17.28 -6.79
N GLY A 327 10.61 17.00 -5.64
CA GLY A 327 10.06 15.68 -5.34
C GLY A 327 8.99 15.23 -6.33
N LEU A 328 8.09 16.15 -6.71
CA LEU A 328 7.02 15.87 -7.65
C LEU A 328 7.52 15.58 -9.08
N ILE A 329 8.75 16.00 -9.41
CA ILE A 329 9.42 15.71 -10.69
C ILE A 329 10.29 14.45 -10.60
N PHE A 330 11.14 14.35 -9.58
CA PHE A 330 12.13 13.27 -9.46
C PHE A 330 11.55 11.96 -8.92
N ILE A 331 10.52 12.00 -8.08
CA ILE A 331 9.98 10.77 -7.50
C ILE A 331 9.27 9.92 -8.54
N PRO A 332 8.41 10.45 -9.44
CA PRO A 332 7.90 9.68 -10.57
C PRO A 332 9.02 9.00 -11.37
N LEU A 333 10.16 9.69 -11.59
CA LEU A 333 11.30 9.14 -12.32
C LEU A 333 11.91 7.95 -11.57
N ILE A 334 12.20 8.12 -10.28
CA ILE A 334 12.76 7.07 -9.42
C ILE A 334 11.80 5.87 -9.38
N LEU A 335 10.50 6.11 -9.20
CA LEU A 335 9.46 5.09 -9.16
C LEU A 335 9.44 4.30 -10.48
N MET A 336 9.43 4.97 -11.62
CA MET A 336 9.46 4.29 -12.93
C MET A 336 10.77 3.50 -13.15
N LEU A 337 11.92 4.04 -12.74
CA LEU A 337 13.21 3.35 -12.84
C LEU A 337 13.25 2.08 -11.99
N ILE A 338 12.79 2.17 -10.73
CA ILE A 338 12.65 1.03 -9.82
C ILE A 338 11.71 -0.01 -10.43
N SER A 339 10.54 0.41 -10.92
CA SER A 339 9.55 -0.45 -11.59
C SER A 339 10.18 -1.25 -12.74
N LYS A 340 10.89 -0.58 -13.65
CA LYS A 340 11.56 -1.23 -14.79
C LYS A 340 12.69 -2.16 -14.34
N PHE A 341 13.46 -1.78 -13.33
CA PHE A 341 14.51 -2.62 -12.76
C PHE A 341 13.94 -3.91 -12.18
N LEU A 342 12.93 -3.78 -11.32
CA LEU A 342 12.28 -4.90 -10.65
C LEU A 342 11.63 -5.84 -11.66
N MET A 343 10.97 -5.31 -12.69
CA MET A 343 10.39 -6.13 -13.76
C MET A 343 11.40 -6.92 -14.54
N LYS A 344 12.50 -6.28 -14.95
CA LYS A 344 13.54 -6.96 -15.73
C LYS A 344 14.14 -8.13 -14.96
N ASN A 345 14.10 -8.06 -13.63
CA ASN A 345 14.65 -9.05 -12.72
C ASN A 345 13.58 -9.87 -11.97
N ARG A 346 12.29 -9.71 -12.27
CA ARG A 346 11.20 -10.30 -11.46
C ARG A 346 11.22 -11.82 -11.44
N HIS A 347 11.82 -12.48 -12.43
CA HIS A 347 11.88 -13.94 -12.48
C HIS A 347 13.14 -14.51 -11.81
N LYS A 348 14.02 -13.65 -11.28
CA LYS A 348 15.34 -14.05 -10.80
C LYS A 348 15.30 -14.68 -9.41
N ASN A 349 14.59 -14.07 -8.46
CA ASN A 349 14.43 -14.60 -7.10
C ASN A 349 13.12 -14.10 -6.47
N ILE A 350 12.77 -14.67 -5.32
CA ILE A 350 11.55 -14.29 -4.59
C ILE A 350 11.57 -12.83 -4.14
N VAL A 351 12.76 -12.30 -3.83
CA VAL A 351 12.94 -10.94 -3.32
C VAL A 351 12.50 -9.95 -4.39
N TYR A 352 13.00 -10.08 -5.61
CA TYR A 352 12.59 -9.24 -6.74
C TYR A 352 11.11 -9.42 -7.06
N MET A 353 10.56 -10.64 -7.02
CA MET A 353 9.13 -10.88 -7.19
C MET A 353 8.29 -10.11 -6.16
N PHE A 354 8.65 -10.24 -4.89
CA PHE A 354 7.92 -9.65 -3.78
C PHE A 354 8.09 -8.14 -3.72
N THR A 355 9.32 -7.61 -3.86
CA THR A 355 9.59 -6.18 -3.93
C THR A 355 8.86 -5.53 -5.10
N ASN A 356 8.81 -6.18 -6.28
CA ASN A 356 8.00 -5.69 -7.41
C ASN A 356 6.52 -5.62 -7.06
N THR A 357 6.01 -6.63 -6.35
CA THR A 357 4.62 -6.69 -5.90
C THR A 357 4.32 -5.57 -4.91
N MET A 358 5.15 -5.41 -3.88
CA MET A 358 5.02 -4.36 -2.88
C MET A 358 5.10 -2.97 -3.48
N PHE A 359 6.02 -2.77 -4.42
CA PHE A 359 6.16 -1.51 -5.14
C PHE A 359 4.85 -1.13 -5.85
N HIS A 360 4.25 -2.04 -6.62
CA HIS A 360 2.98 -1.78 -7.30
C HIS A 360 1.80 -1.67 -6.33
N TYR A 361 1.77 -2.47 -5.26
CA TYR A 361 0.77 -2.34 -4.20
C TYR A 361 0.80 -0.93 -3.61
N CYS A 362 1.98 -0.43 -3.23
CA CYS A 362 2.08 0.89 -2.64
C CYS A 362 1.83 2.01 -3.66
N LEU A 363 2.12 1.83 -4.96
CA LEU A 363 1.69 2.76 -6.01
C LEU A 363 0.16 2.82 -6.15
N LEU A 364 -0.50 1.65 -6.17
CA LEU A 364 -1.98 1.57 -6.23
C LEU A 364 -2.65 2.29 -5.06
N PHE A 365 -1.98 2.33 -3.90
CA PHE A 365 -2.48 2.97 -2.70
C PHE A 365 -1.80 4.31 -2.39
N LEU A 366 -0.95 4.88 -3.27
CA LEU A 366 -0.12 6.06 -2.97
C LEU A 366 -0.94 7.26 -2.45
N PHE A 367 -2.17 7.45 -2.94
CA PHE A 367 -3.10 8.47 -2.44
C PHE A 367 -3.58 8.24 -1.02
N TRP A 368 -3.81 6.97 -0.65
CA TRP A 368 -4.32 6.57 0.65
C TRP A 368 -3.18 6.31 1.64
N SER A 369 -1.93 6.61 1.25
CA SER A 369 -0.74 6.00 1.82
C SER A 369 0.31 7.01 2.28
N TRP A 370 0.27 7.31 3.58
CA TRP A 370 1.48 7.30 4.41
C TRP A 370 2.09 5.89 4.53
N SER A 371 1.39 4.86 4.02
CA SER A 371 1.73 3.44 4.11
C SER A 371 3.16 3.08 3.67
N PHE A 372 3.81 3.74 2.71
CA PHE A 372 5.22 3.45 2.35
C PHE A 372 6.20 3.58 3.53
N THR A 373 5.90 4.44 4.52
CA THR A 373 6.75 4.64 5.70
C THR A 373 6.44 3.65 6.83
N LYS A 374 5.36 2.87 6.71
CA LYS A 374 5.01 1.89 7.76
C LYS A 374 6.07 0.81 7.80
N ILE A 375 6.70 0.68 8.96
CA ILE A 375 7.78 -0.26 9.25
C ILE A 375 7.39 -1.70 8.85
N LYS A 376 6.10 -2.09 8.91
CA LYS A 376 5.61 -3.41 8.45
C LYS A 376 5.95 -3.76 7.00
N TYR A 377 5.98 -2.80 6.07
CA TYR A 377 6.30 -3.12 4.67
C TYR A 377 7.81 -3.27 4.45
N ILE A 378 8.61 -2.46 5.17
CA ILE A 378 10.07 -2.64 5.25
C ILE A 378 10.37 -4.03 5.84
N TYR A 379 9.69 -4.39 6.93
CA TYR A 379 9.78 -5.70 7.56
C TYR A 379 9.53 -6.85 6.57
N TYR A 380 8.49 -6.77 5.73
CA TYR A 380 8.24 -7.82 4.74
C TYR A 380 9.39 -7.98 3.74
N VAL A 381 9.93 -6.87 3.23
CA VAL A 381 11.06 -6.92 2.28
C VAL A 381 12.29 -7.52 2.95
N VAL A 382 12.62 -7.08 4.17
CA VAL A 382 13.74 -7.62 4.97
C VAL A 382 13.52 -9.11 5.25
N PHE A 383 12.31 -9.53 5.61
CA PHE A 383 11.97 -10.94 5.82
C PHE A 383 12.31 -11.79 4.59
N PHE A 384 11.90 -11.39 3.39
CA PHE A 384 12.21 -12.15 2.18
C PHE A 384 13.70 -12.14 1.80
N ILE A 385 14.42 -11.05 2.10
CA ILE A 385 15.88 -10.99 1.94
C ILE A 385 16.55 -12.03 2.85
N LEU A 386 16.24 -12.00 4.15
CA LEU A 386 16.79 -12.93 5.13
C LEU A 386 16.43 -14.37 4.80
N TRP A 387 15.17 -14.63 4.46
CA TRP A 387 14.70 -15.94 4.04
C TRP A 387 15.47 -16.48 2.82
N SER A 388 15.66 -15.64 1.79
CA SER A 388 16.41 -16.03 0.59
C SER A 388 17.89 -16.26 0.90
N PHE A 389 18.46 -15.49 1.82
CA PHE A 389 19.84 -15.69 2.30
C PHE A 389 19.98 -17.01 3.04
N SER A 390 19.08 -17.33 3.98
CA SER A 390 19.07 -18.59 4.73
C SER A 390 19.05 -19.81 3.79
N HIS A 391 18.23 -19.78 2.73
CA HIS A 391 18.22 -20.83 1.71
C HIS A 391 19.59 -21.01 1.04
N SER A 392 20.24 -19.90 0.68
CA SER A 392 21.55 -19.93 0.01
C SER A 392 22.65 -20.53 0.89
N VAL A 393 22.60 -20.28 2.20
CA VAL A 393 23.55 -20.86 3.18
C VAL A 393 23.33 -22.36 3.31
N ILE A 394 22.07 -22.80 3.48
CA ILE A 394 21.71 -24.22 3.62
C ILE A 394 22.07 -25.03 2.36
N THR A 395 21.90 -24.45 1.18
CA THR A 395 22.23 -25.14 -0.08
C THR A 395 23.74 -25.24 -0.31
N ARG A 396 24.51 -24.19 0.03
CA ARG A 396 25.98 -24.22 -0.03
C ARG A 396 26.59 -25.23 0.94
N SER A 397 26.08 -25.33 2.17
CA SER A 397 26.60 -26.28 3.17
C SER A 397 26.37 -27.74 2.77
N LYS A 398 25.24 -28.06 2.13
CA LYS A 398 24.98 -29.39 1.56
C LYS A 398 25.93 -29.74 0.41
N LYS A 399 26.27 -28.79 -0.46
CA LYS A 399 27.25 -29.03 -1.53
C LYS A 399 28.64 -29.36 -0.96
N ILE A 400 29.12 -28.59 0.02
CA ILE A 400 30.44 -28.82 0.63
C ILE A 400 30.55 -30.20 1.30
N ARG A 401 29.46 -30.71 1.89
CA ARG A 401 29.42 -32.06 2.49
C ARG A 401 29.34 -33.21 1.48
N LEU A 402 29.00 -32.95 0.22
CA LEU A 402 29.00 -33.96 -0.85
C LEU A 402 30.35 -34.05 -1.57
N PHE A 403 31.24 -33.08 -1.34
CA PHE A 403 32.61 -33.04 -1.88
C PHE A 403 33.68 -33.37 -0.82
N LYS A 404 33.26 -33.71 0.40
CA LYS A 404 34.09 -34.33 1.44
C LYS A 404 33.60 -35.76 1.61
#